data_AF-A0A944CYM7-F1
#
_entry.id   AF-A0A944CYM7-F1
#
_cell.length_a   1.000
_cell.length_b   1.000
_cell.length_c   1.000
_cell.angle_alpha   90.00
_cell.angle_beta   90.00
_cell.angle_gamma   90.00
#
_symmetry.space_group_name_H-M   'P 1'
#
loop_
_entity.id
_entity.type
_entity.pdbx_description
1 polymer ?
#
loop_
_entity_poly.entity_id
_entity_poly.type
_entity_poly.pdbx_seq_one_letter_code
_entity_poly.pdbx_strand_id
1 'polypeptide(L)'
;MNSFDLHFFKKYIPEGHELMYIIHVHPIAIFSRIFLILGLFVGVPCLLYYHSLRFQNAIPFYYFEIYLFALYIKILYDIFNWYNDVWLVTSEGIISVEWELFNINSDILSHQHIEGLGVERNSFLDIFLKKGDLIVHKVGDESYVLENAINPYKAINIVESLGITPTEPTEDAISEDRFQQILHTLGEVVEKHYNSEKNMKTITEDDEEERRRYIEKIRRKDGSIDLRE
;
A
#
# COMPACT_ATOMS: atom_id res chain seq x y z
N MET A 1 16.81 8.45 15.12
CA MET A 1 16.60 9.66 14.31
C MET A 1 17.98 10.27 14.06
N ASN A 2 18.30 10.70 12.82
CA ASN A 2 19.59 11.33 12.57
C ASN A 2 19.60 12.76 13.13
N SER A 3 20.77 13.23 13.58
CA SER A 3 20.92 14.58 14.14
C SER A 3 20.62 15.69 13.13
N PHE A 4 20.81 15.41 11.83
CA PHE A 4 20.52 16.34 10.75
C PHE A 4 19.02 16.59 10.63
N ASP A 5 18.23 15.53 10.54
CA ASP A 5 16.77 15.59 10.38
C ASP A 5 16.15 16.37 11.54
N LEU A 6 16.60 16.11 12.77
CA LEU A 6 16.11 16.81 13.95
C LEU A 6 16.39 18.32 13.85
N HIS A 7 17.60 18.72 13.45
CA HIS A 7 17.94 20.13 13.30
C HIS A 7 17.19 20.80 12.14
N PHE A 8 17.05 20.10 11.02
CA PHE A 8 16.44 20.61 9.81
C PHE A 8 14.93 20.82 9.97
N PHE A 9 14.23 19.87 10.58
CA PHE A 9 12.77 19.91 10.73
C PHE A 9 12.30 20.65 11.98
N LYS A 10 13.15 20.87 12.99
CA LYS A 10 12.80 21.64 14.19
C LYS A 10 12.26 23.04 13.88
N LYS A 11 12.67 23.65 12.76
CA LYS A 11 12.18 24.97 12.34
C LYS A 11 10.70 25.00 11.94
N TYR A 12 10.10 23.85 11.67
CA TYR A 12 8.68 23.71 11.31
C TYR A 12 7.80 23.39 12.51
N ILE A 13 8.38 23.27 13.70
CA ILE A 13 7.68 22.87 14.91
C ILE A 13 7.38 24.12 15.74
N PRO A 14 6.12 24.34 16.16
CA PRO A 14 5.77 25.44 17.06
C PRO A 14 6.51 25.36 18.39
N GLU A 15 6.78 26.51 19.01
CA GLU A 15 7.43 26.56 20.30
C GLU A 15 6.64 25.76 21.36
N GLY A 16 7.34 24.91 22.12
CA GLY A 16 6.76 24.06 23.16
C GLY A 16 6.37 22.63 22.73
N HIS A 17 6.47 22.29 21.44
CA HIS A 17 6.21 20.92 20.96
C HIS A 17 7.51 20.12 20.83
N GLU A 18 7.50 18.88 21.32
CA GLU A 18 8.65 17.98 21.19
C GLU A 18 8.49 17.07 19.95
N LEU A 19 9.55 16.99 19.13
CA LEU A 19 9.58 16.11 17.96
C LEU A 19 9.84 14.67 18.39
N MET A 20 8.85 13.80 18.22
CA MET A 20 8.96 12.39 18.58
C MET A 20 9.45 11.53 17.41
N TYR A 21 8.89 11.76 16.23
CA TYR A 21 9.20 10.93 15.06
C TYR A 21 9.00 11.68 13.73
N ILE A 22 9.72 11.24 12.70
CA ILE A 22 9.62 11.79 11.34
C ILE A 22 9.29 10.65 10.39
N ILE A 23 8.19 10.79 9.66
CA ILE A 23 7.75 9.86 8.63
C ILE A 23 8.12 10.47 7.28
N HIS A 24 8.99 9.78 6.54
CA HIS A 24 9.39 10.20 5.20
C HIS A 24 8.62 9.40 4.15
N VAL A 25 8.42 10.02 2.99
CA VAL A 25 7.95 9.32 1.78
C VAL A 25 9.03 8.35 1.30
N HIS A 26 8.62 7.20 0.77
CA HIS A 26 9.52 6.12 0.36
C HIS A 26 10.38 6.53 -0.88
N PRO A 27 11.69 6.26 -0.90
CA PRO A 27 12.57 6.67 -2.02
C PRO A 27 12.18 6.10 -3.37
N ILE A 28 11.50 4.94 -3.37
CA ILE A 28 10.99 4.34 -4.61
C ILE A 28 9.97 5.24 -5.33
N ALA A 29 9.23 6.08 -4.59
CA ALA A 29 8.22 6.97 -5.14
C ALA A 29 8.88 7.98 -6.10
N ILE A 30 10.04 8.53 -5.72
CA ILE A 30 10.80 9.44 -6.56
C ILE A 30 11.70 8.70 -7.57
N PHE A 31 12.16 7.48 -7.25
CA PHE A 31 13.06 6.71 -8.11
C PHE A 31 12.46 6.43 -9.49
N SER A 32 11.18 6.03 -9.56
CA SER A 32 10.50 5.78 -10.83
C SER A 32 10.44 7.02 -11.71
N ARG A 33 10.16 8.19 -11.11
CA ARG A 33 10.13 9.49 -11.78
C ARG A 33 11.52 9.89 -12.29
N ILE A 34 12.55 9.80 -11.44
CA ILE A 34 13.94 10.11 -11.82
C ILE A 34 14.41 9.17 -12.93
N PHE A 35 14.11 7.87 -12.83
CA PHE A 35 14.48 6.89 -13.84
C PHE A 35 13.85 7.21 -15.21
N LEU A 36 12.58 7.61 -15.22
CA LEU A 36 11.90 8.05 -16.44
C LEU A 36 12.55 9.30 -17.02
N ILE A 37 12.86 10.31 -16.19
CA ILE A 37 13.53 11.54 -16.64
C ILE A 37 14.91 11.22 -17.21
N LEU A 38 15.72 10.43 -16.50
CA LEU A 38 17.05 10.04 -16.94
C LEU A 38 17.02 9.19 -18.20
N GLY A 39 16.09 8.24 -18.32
CA GLY A 39 15.99 7.40 -19.51
C GLY A 39 15.47 8.18 -20.73
N LEU A 40 14.31 8.81 -20.59
CA LEU A 40 13.57 9.41 -21.70
C LEU A 40 14.07 10.81 -22.07
N PHE A 41 14.39 11.65 -21.09
CA PHE A 41 14.74 13.06 -21.34
C PHE A 41 16.25 13.32 -21.33
N VAL A 42 17.04 12.47 -20.67
CA VAL A 42 18.51 12.57 -20.75
C VAL A 42 19.07 11.53 -21.72
N GLY A 43 18.73 10.26 -21.53
CA GLY A 43 19.29 9.13 -22.27
C GLY A 43 18.99 9.19 -23.76
N VAL A 44 17.72 9.30 -24.15
CA VAL A 44 17.32 9.36 -25.56
C VAL A 44 17.92 10.57 -26.28
N PRO A 45 17.82 11.82 -25.78
CA PRO A 45 18.44 12.98 -26.43
C PRO A 45 19.96 12.88 -26.52
N CYS A 46 20.65 12.40 -25.47
CA CYS A 46 22.10 12.15 -25.53
C CYS A 46 22.44 11.14 -26.62
N LEU A 47 21.75 10.00 -26.67
CA LEU A 47 22.00 8.98 -27.67
C LEU A 47 21.79 9.52 -29.09
N LEU A 48 20.70 10.25 -29.32
CA LEU A 48 20.41 10.87 -30.62
C LEU A 48 21.46 11.92 -31.00
N TYR A 49 21.86 12.77 -30.06
CA TYR A 49 22.83 13.83 -30.30
C TYR A 49 24.22 13.28 -30.63
N TYR A 50 24.72 12.29 -29.86
CA TYR A 50 26.06 11.75 -30.06
C TYR A 50 26.14 10.77 -31.24
N HIS A 51 25.06 10.05 -31.58
CA HIS A 51 25.09 9.06 -32.66
C HIS A 51 24.71 9.63 -34.04
N SER A 52 24.07 10.80 -34.12
CA SER A 52 23.59 11.36 -35.38
C SER A 52 24.19 12.72 -35.69
N LEU A 53 24.99 12.76 -36.76
CA LEU A 53 25.57 14.00 -37.30
C LEU A 53 24.50 15.05 -37.69
N ARG A 54 23.29 14.62 -38.03
CA ARG A 54 22.17 15.54 -38.34
C ARG A 54 21.76 16.38 -37.14
N PHE A 55 21.74 15.77 -35.95
CA PHE A 55 21.36 16.48 -34.72
C PHE A 55 22.47 17.43 -34.25
N GLN A 56 23.74 17.04 -34.39
CA GLN A 56 24.88 17.90 -34.06
C GLN A 56 24.93 19.16 -34.94
N ASN A 57 24.57 19.04 -36.22
CA ASN A 57 24.52 20.17 -37.13
C ASN A 57 23.29 21.07 -36.89
N ALA A 58 22.16 20.49 -36.46
CA ALA A 58 20.92 21.22 -36.22
C ALA A 58 20.90 21.95 -34.87
N ILE A 59 21.47 21.34 -33.84
CA ILE A 59 21.48 21.86 -32.47
C ILE A 59 22.94 22.12 -32.08
N PRO A 60 23.35 23.40 -31.98
CA PRO A 60 24.65 23.75 -31.42
C PRO A 60 24.85 23.15 -30.02
N PHE A 61 26.07 22.71 -29.72
CA PHE A 61 26.42 22.04 -28.47
C PHE A 61 25.97 22.80 -27.21
N TYR A 62 26.11 24.13 -27.20
CA TYR A 62 25.75 24.95 -26.04
C TYR A 62 24.25 24.93 -25.72
N TYR A 63 23.36 24.83 -26.73
CA TYR A 63 21.92 24.69 -26.48
C TYR A 63 21.59 23.32 -25.89
N PHE A 64 22.27 22.28 -26.35
CA PHE A 64 22.12 20.94 -25.81
C PHE A 64 22.62 20.87 -24.36
N GLU A 65 23.73 21.52 -24.05
CA GLU A 65 24.25 21.62 -22.68
C GLU A 65 23.32 22.39 -21.75
N ILE A 66 22.76 23.53 -22.18
CA ILE A 66 21.74 24.28 -21.42
C ILE A 66 20.51 23.41 -21.15
N TYR A 67 20.07 22.63 -22.14
CA TYR A 67 18.96 21.69 -21.97
C TYR A 67 19.24 20.64 -20.89
N LEU A 68 20.43 20.01 -20.93
CA LEU A 68 20.83 19.04 -19.91
C LEU A 68 20.96 19.68 -18.53
N PHE A 69 21.49 20.90 -18.47
CA PHE A 69 21.61 21.65 -17.22
C PHE A 69 20.24 22.00 -16.62
N ALA A 70 19.27 22.40 -17.45
CA ALA A 70 17.91 22.63 -17.01
C ALA A 70 17.25 21.35 -16.45
N LEU A 71 17.46 20.20 -17.11
CA LEU A 71 17.00 18.91 -16.60
C LEU A 71 17.67 18.52 -15.28
N TYR A 72 18.97 18.80 -15.14
CA TYR A 72 19.69 18.57 -13.89
C TYR A 72 19.09 19.38 -12.73
N ILE A 73 18.83 20.68 -12.94
CA ILE A 73 18.14 21.52 -11.96
C ILE A 73 16.75 20.96 -11.63
N LYS A 74 16.01 20.50 -12.63
CA LYS A 74 14.70 19.86 -12.41
C LYS A 74 14.81 18.59 -11.56
N ILE A 75 15.79 17.73 -11.80
CA ILE A 75 15.98 16.50 -11.00
C ILE A 75 16.31 16.87 -9.56
N LEU A 76 17.21 17.84 -9.35
CA LEU A 76 17.50 18.34 -8.00
C LEU A 76 16.23 18.85 -7.31
N TYR A 77 15.45 19.67 -8.02
CA TYR A 77 14.18 20.17 -7.52
C TYR A 77 13.23 19.04 -7.11
N ASP A 78 13.06 18.02 -7.95
CA ASP A 78 12.18 16.89 -7.68
C ASP A 78 12.67 16.06 -6.47
N ILE A 79 14.00 15.93 -6.28
CA ILE A 79 14.62 15.28 -5.10
C ILE A 79 14.36 16.10 -3.84
N PHE A 80 14.57 17.43 -3.89
CA PHE A 80 14.32 18.30 -2.75
C PHE A 80 12.85 18.30 -2.35
N ASN A 81 11.95 18.32 -3.33
CA ASN A 81 10.52 18.24 -3.07
C ASN A 81 10.17 16.93 -2.33
N TRP A 82 10.59 15.79 -2.89
CA TRP A 82 10.39 14.48 -2.26
C TRP A 82 11.01 14.37 -0.85
N TYR A 83 12.17 14.98 -0.62
CA TYR A 83 12.83 14.93 0.68
C TYR A 83 12.13 15.79 1.74
N ASN A 84 11.57 16.93 1.34
CA ASN A 84 10.88 17.85 2.25
C ASN A 84 9.43 17.43 2.53
N ASP A 85 8.86 16.57 1.71
CA ASP A 85 7.54 15.95 1.93
C ASP A 85 7.62 14.94 3.07
N VAL A 86 7.25 15.40 4.27
CA VAL A 86 7.35 14.62 5.51
C VAL A 86 6.19 14.90 6.46
N TRP A 87 5.86 13.89 7.25
CA TRP A 87 5.00 14.06 8.42
C TRP A 87 5.83 14.04 9.70
N LEU A 88 5.70 15.10 10.50
CA LEU A 88 6.36 15.25 11.78
C LEU A 88 5.38 14.86 12.88
N VAL A 89 5.69 13.79 13.62
CA VAL A 89 4.89 13.38 14.78
C VAL A 89 5.46 14.07 16.02
N THR A 90 4.64 14.87 16.67
CA THR A 90 4.96 15.61 17.89
C THR A 90 4.17 15.08 19.09
N SER A 91 4.48 15.59 20.28
CA SER A 91 3.75 15.28 21.51
C SER A 91 2.24 15.62 21.45
N GLU A 92 1.86 16.67 20.72
CA GLU A 92 0.48 17.20 20.69
C GLU A 92 -0.30 16.83 19.41
N GLY A 93 0.41 16.42 18.36
CA GLY A 93 -0.21 16.13 17.06
C GLY A 93 0.77 15.73 15.95
N ILE A 94 0.23 15.60 14.75
CA ILE A 94 0.96 15.36 13.51
C ILE A 94 1.02 16.67 12.72
N ILE A 95 2.19 17.02 12.21
CA ILE A 95 2.39 18.18 11.33
C ILE A 95 2.71 17.63 9.93
N SER A 96 1.84 17.89 8.96
CA SER A 96 2.16 17.67 7.55
C SER A 96 3.01 18.83 7.07
N VAL A 97 4.18 18.55 6.49
CA VAL A 97 5.03 19.56 5.87
C VAL A 97 5.14 19.24 4.39
N GLU A 98 4.55 20.09 3.58
CA GLU A 98 4.57 19.98 2.13
C GLU A 98 5.30 21.18 1.53
N TRP A 99 6.17 20.90 0.58
CA TRP A 99 6.96 21.94 -0.07
C TRP A 99 6.50 22.13 -1.52
N GLU A 100 6.02 23.33 -1.85
CA GLU A 100 5.77 23.73 -3.22
C GLU A 100 6.79 24.79 -3.65
N LEU A 101 6.97 24.99 -4.96
CA LEU A 101 8.03 25.80 -5.62
C LEU A 101 8.56 27.02 -4.86
N PHE A 102 7.73 27.73 -4.09
CA PHE A 102 8.12 28.82 -3.19
C PHE A 102 7.33 28.88 -1.87
N ASN A 103 6.43 27.93 -1.61
CA ASN A 103 5.55 27.92 -0.46
C ASN A 103 5.83 26.69 0.39
N ILE A 104 5.78 26.87 1.71
CA ILE A 104 5.82 25.75 2.65
C ILE A 104 4.44 25.71 3.28
N ASN A 105 3.69 24.66 2.96
CA ASN A 105 2.40 24.41 3.59
C ASN A 105 2.68 23.53 4.80
N SER A 106 2.24 23.99 5.97
CA SER A 106 2.39 23.25 7.22
C SER A 106 1.05 23.18 7.92
N ASP A 107 0.46 21.98 7.95
CA ASP A 107 -0.83 21.75 8.59
C ASP A 107 -0.64 20.95 9.86
N ILE A 108 -1.21 21.45 10.97
CA ILE A 108 -1.09 20.84 12.28
C ILE A 108 -2.40 20.14 12.61
N LEU A 109 -2.34 18.83 12.79
CA LEU A 109 -3.44 17.99 13.22
C LEU A 109 -3.19 17.50 14.65
N SER A 110 -3.89 18.08 15.62
CA SER A 110 -3.78 17.64 17.01
C SER A 110 -4.38 16.25 17.21
N HIS A 111 -3.77 15.44 18.08
CA HIS A 111 -4.20 14.07 18.38
C HIS A 111 -5.68 13.96 18.80
N GLN A 112 -6.22 15.01 19.44
CA GLN A 112 -7.62 15.05 19.88
C GLN A 112 -8.64 15.09 18.73
N HIS A 113 -8.23 15.51 17.54
CA HIS A 113 -9.09 15.61 16.36
C HIS A 113 -8.92 14.42 15.41
N ILE A 114 -8.05 13.48 15.74
CA ILE A 114 -7.84 12.26 14.97
C ILE A 114 -8.90 11.24 15.39
N GLU A 115 -9.78 10.87 14.47
CA GLU A 115 -10.82 9.86 14.68
C GLU A 115 -10.30 8.45 14.43
N GLY A 116 -9.36 8.31 13.48
CA GLY A 116 -8.77 7.02 13.15
C GLY A 116 -7.57 7.12 12.24
N LEU A 117 -6.76 6.08 12.24
CA LEU A 117 -5.59 5.92 11.39
C LEU A 117 -5.78 4.68 10.50
N GLY A 118 -5.48 4.82 9.22
CA GLY A 118 -5.56 3.75 8.22
C GLY A 118 -4.24 3.58 7.48
N VAL A 119 -3.99 2.36 7.01
CA VAL A 119 -2.94 2.09 6.02
C VAL A 119 -3.58 1.45 4.80
N GLU A 120 -3.44 2.09 3.66
CA GLU A 120 -3.81 1.50 2.38
C GLU A 120 -2.57 1.00 1.64
N ARG A 121 -2.70 -0.16 1.00
CA ARG A 121 -1.65 -0.77 0.18
C ARG A 121 -2.27 -1.26 -1.11
N ASN A 122 -1.86 -0.63 -2.20
CA ASN A 122 -2.48 -0.83 -3.51
C ASN A 122 -1.82 -1.97 -4.30
N SER A 123 -0.66 -2.49 -3.87
CA SER A 123 0.09 -3.50 -4.63
C SER A 123 0.92 -4.48 -3.78
N PHE A 124 1.15 -5.68 -4.32
CA PHE A 124 2.07 -6.67 -3.71
C PHE A 124 3.49 -6.14 -3.55
N LEU A 125 3.94 -5.26 -4.46
CA LEU A 125 5.22 -4.57 -4.33
C LEU A 125 5.26 -3.65 -3.11
N ASP A 126 4.13 -3.12 -2.67
CA ASP A 126 4.06 -2.26 -1.49
C ASP A 126 4.33 -3.05 -0.21
N ILE A 127 3.83 -4.28 -0.16
CA ILE A 127 4.10 -5.23 0.94
C ILE A 127 5.58 -5.55 1.00
N PHE A 128 6.19 -5.86 -0.16
CA PHE A 128 7.61 -6.20 -0.23
C PHE A 128 8.52 -5.02 0.13
N LEU A 129 8.21 -3.83 -0.38
CA LEU A 129 8.95 -2.59 -0.12
C LEU A 129 8.62 -1.96 1.24
N LYS A 130 7.67 -2.54 2.00
CA LYS A 130 7.15 -2.00 3.27
C LYS A 130 6.69 -0.54 3.14
N LYS A 131 6.12 -0.17 1.98
CA LYS A 131 5.49 1.12 1.74
C LYS A 131 3.97 0.99 1.79
N GLY A 132 3.29 2.11 1.93
CA GLY A 132 1.84 2.20 1.89
C GLY A 132 1.39 3.61 2.16
N ASP A 133 0.14 3.89 1.85
CA ASP A 133 -0.45 5.21 2.03
C ASP A 133 -1.00 5.30 3.46
N LEU A 134 -0.60 6.35 4.19
CA LEU A 134 -1.03 6.57 5.57
C LEU A 134 -2.19 7.55 5.56
N ILE A 135 -3.35 7.11 6.05
CA ILE A 135 -4.58 7.88 6.03
C ILE A 135 -4.91 8.29 7.46
N VAL A 136 -5.18 9.57 7.68
CA VAL A 136 -5.63 10.11 8.96
C VAL A 136 -7.02 10.67 8.78
N HIS A 137 -7.99 10.08 9.49
CA HIS A 137 -9.36 10.56 9.50
C HIS A 137 -9.51 11.61 10.60
N LYS A 138 -9.99 12.80 10.20
CA LYS A 138 -10.27 13.91 11.11
C LYS A 138 -11.77 13.99 11.39
N VAL A 139 -12.13 14.31 12.62
CA VAL A 139 -13.54 14.47 13.03
C VAL A 139 -14.22 15.55 12.18
N GLY A 140 -15.19 15.14 11.36
CA GLY A 140 -16.06 16.04 10.60
C GLY A 140 -15.45 16.71 9.36
N ASP A 141 -14.30 16.23 8.87
CA ASP A 141 -13.56 16.83 7.75
C ASP A 141 -13.04 15.75 6.77
N GLU A 142 -12.46 16.16 5.65
CA GLU A 142 -11.81 15.24 4.70
C GLU A 142 -10.56 14.56 5.32
N SER A 143 -10.27 13.34 4.88
CA SER A 143 -9.13 12.55 5.35
C SER A 143 -7.80 13.08 4.79
N TYR A 144 -6.77 13.18 5.63
CA TYR A 144 -5.41 13.51 5.20
C TYR A 144 -4.67 12.25 4.78
N VAL A 145 -4.00 12.27 3.63
CA VAL A 145 -3.31 11.09 3.08
C VAL A 145 -1.85 11.43 2.82
N LEU A 146 -0.94 10.68 3.45
CA LEU A 146 0.47 10.65 3.06
C LEU A 146 0.68 9.48 2.11
N GLU A 147 0.91 9.80 0.84
CA GLU A 147 1.18 8.79 -0.17
C GLU A 147 2.58 8.17 0.02
N ASN A 148 2.68 6.86 -0.16
CA ASN A 148 3.92 6.10 -0.17
C ASN A 148 4.80 6.28 1.09
N ALA A 149 4.22 6.39 2.28
CA ALA A 149 4.95 6.49 3.54
C ALA A 149 5.90 5.30 3.77
N ILE A 150 7.09 5.57 4.32
CA ILE A 150 8.02 4.52 4.76
C ILE A 150 7.47 3.86 6.02
N ASN A 151 7.20 2.56 5.94
CA ASN A 151 6.78 1.74 7.08
C ASN A 151 5.58 2.34 7.83
N PRO A 152 4.41 2.44 7.18
CA PRO A 152 3.24 3.14 7.72
C PRO A 152 2.72 2.52 9.04
N TYR A 153 2.83 1.20 9.24
CA TYR A 153 2.44 0.56 10.50
C TYR A 153 3.30 1.01 11.68
N LYS A 154 4.59 1.23 11.48
CA LYS A 154 5.45 1.75 12.55
C LYS A 154 5.06 3.18 12.90
N ALA A 155 4.69 3.97 11.90
CA ALA A 155 4.19 5.33 12.11
C ALA A 155 2.90 5.32 12.95
N ILE A 156 1.91 4.50 12.58
CA ILE A 156 0.66 4.35 13.34
C ILE A 156 0.92 3.97 14.79
N ASN A 157 1.70 2.91 15.03
CA ASN A 157 1.98 2.46 16.39
C ASN A 157 2.62 3.56 17.25
N ILE A 158 3.45 4.42 16.66
CA ILE A 158 4.06 5.55 17.36
C ILE A 158 3.01 6.61 17.67
N VAL A 159 2.16 6.97 16.70
CA VAL A 159 1.08 7.96 16.91
C VAL A 159 0.09 7.46 17.97
N GLU A 160 -0.32 6.19 17.91
CA GLU A 160 -1.20 5.57 18.91
C GLU A 160 -0.58 5.60 20.31
N SER A 161 0.72 5.28 20.42
CA SER A 161 1.41 5.30 21.72
C SER A 161 1.52 6.68 22.37
N LEU A 162 1.33 7.77 21.62
CA LEU A 162 1.57 9.14 22.06
C LEU A 162 0.32 9.92 22.48
N GLY A 163 -0.89 9.46 22.17
CA GLY A 163 -2.06 10.29 22.48
C GLY A 163 -3.40 9.85 21.94
N ILE A 164 -3.46 8.83 21.07
CA ILE A 164 -4.72 8.13 20.85
C ILE A 164 -4.84 7.18 22.02
N THR A 165 -5.51 7.62 23.09
CA THR A 165 -6.12 6.62 24.00
C THR A 165 -6.94 5.75 23.06
N PRO A 166 -6.72 4.43 23.00
CA PRO A 166 -7.54 3.60 22.15
C PRO A 166 -8.98 3.96 22.52
N THR A 167 -9.73 4.55 21.59
CA THR A 167 -10.99 3.88 21.32
C THR A 167 -10.52 2.48 21.04
N GLU A 168 -10.69 1.61 22.03
CA GLU A 168 -10.36 0.20 21.93
C GLU A 168 -10.72 -0.23 20.52
N PRO A 169 -9.91 -1.07 19.84
CA PRO A 169 -10.40 -1.71 18.62
C PRO A 169 -11.79 -2.18 18.99
N THR A 170 -12.83 -1.66 18.36
CA THR A 170 -14.18 -1.85 18.82
C THR A 170 -14.38 -3.36 18.92
N GLU A 171 -14.29 -3.88 20.13
CA GLU A 171 -14.66 -5.25 20.47
C GLU A 171 -16.17 -5.42 20.19
N ASP A 172 -16.87 -4.32 19.93
CA ASP A 172 -18.17 -4.24 19.26
C ASP A 172 -18.07 -4.21 17.72
N ALA A 173 -17.53 -5.26 17.10
CA ALA A 173 -17.87 -5.57 15.70
C ALA A 173 -17.86 -7.07 15.33
N ILE A 174 -17.58 -7.95 16.28
CA ILE A 174 -18.12 -9.30 16.27
C ILE A 174 -18.85 -9.44 17.58
N SER A 175 -20.12 -9.00 17.62
CA SER A 175 -20.97 -9.27 18.78
C SER A 175 -20.82 -10.76 19.16
N GLU A 176 -20.80 -11.07 20.45
CA GLU A 176 -20.75 -12.46 20.93
C GLU A 176 -21.75 -13.33 20.15
N ASP A 177 -22.92 -12.79 19.82
CA ASP A 177 -23.90 -13.42 18.93
C ASP A 177 -23.37 -13.80 17.54
N ARG A 178 -22.59 -12.95 16.86
CA ARG A 178 -21.97 -13.24 15.56
C ARG A 178 -20.82 -14.24 15.69
N PHE A 179 -20.03 -14.15 16.75
CA PHE A 179 -18.96 -15.12 17.02
C PHE A 179 -19.54 -16.51 17.27
N GLN A 180 -20.60 -16.58 18.09
CA GLN A 180 -21.38 -17.79 18.31
C GLN A 180 -22.06 -18.28 17.01
N GLN A 181 -22.54 -17.38 16.16
CA GLN A 181 -23.09 -17.74 14.84
C GLN A 181 -22.03 -18.38 13.93
N ILE A 182 -20.80 -17.84 13.92
CA ILE A 182 -19.68 -18.39 13.15
C ILE A 182 -19.25 -19.75 13.71
N LEU A 183 -19.16 -19.90 15.03
CA LEU A 183 -18.87 -21.19 15.67
C LEU A 183 -19.96 -22.22 15.39
N HIS A 184 -21.23 -21.81 15.41
CA HIS A 184 -22.35 -22.68 15.09
C HIS A 184 -22.33 -23.12 13.61
N THR A 185 -22.13 -22.18 12.68
CA THR A 185 -22.05 -22.53 11.25
C THR A 185 -20.82 -23.38 10.93
N LEU A 186 -19.67 -23.12 11.54
CA LEU A 186 -18.50 -23.99 11.41
C LEU A 186 -18.76 -25.37 12.01
N GLY A 187 -19.43 -25.44 13.17
CA GLY A 187 -19.85 -26.68 13.81
C GLY A 187 -20.78 -27.51 12.92
N GLU A 188 -21.81 -26.90 12.35
CA GLU A 188 -22.76 -27.56 11.44
C GLU A 188 -22.07 -28.08 10.17
N VAL A 189 -21.15 -27.31 9.59
CA VAL A 189 -20.41 -27.73 8.38
C VAL A 189 -19.49 -28.91 8.70
N VAL A 190 -18.79 -28.87 9.82
CA VAL A 190 -17.91 -29.97 10.26
C VAL A 190 -18.71 -31.21 10.61
N GLU A 191 -19.83 -31.07 11.33
CA GLU A 191 -20.72 -32.20 11.66
C GLU A 191 -21.34 -32.83 10.42
N LYS A 192 -21.77 -32.00 9.46
CA LYS A 192 -22.29 -32.47 8.17
C LYS A 192 -21.21 -33.19 7.36
N HIS A 193 -19.96 -32.73 7.40
CA HIS A 193 -18.84 -33.40 6.72
C HIS A 193 -18.50 -34.74 7.39
N TYR A 194 -18.44 -34.77 8.72
CA TYR A 194 -18.17 -35.98 9.51
C TYR A 194 -19.27 -37.03 9.35
N ASN A 195 -20.54 -36.62 9.37
CA ASN A 195 -21.67 -37.52 9.15
C ASN A 195 -21.81 -37.94 7.67
N SER A 196 -21.41 -37.10 6.71
CA SER A 196 -21.33 -37.46 5.29
C SER A 196 -20.28 -38.54 5.05
N GLU A 197 -19.09 -38.44 5.65
CA GLU A 197 -18.07 -39.49 5.57
C GLU A 197 -18.52 -40.81 6.21
N LYS A 198 -19.29 -40.74 7.31
CA LYS A 198 -19.82 -41.93 7.98
C LYS A 198 -20.93 -42.62 7.18
N ASN A 199 -21.79 -41.85 6.52
CA ASN A 199 -22.85 -42.38 5.64
C ASN A 199 -22.30 -42.92 4.31
N MET A 200 -21.13 -42.49 3.86
CA MET A 200 -20.48 -43.02 2.66
C MET A 200 -19.82 -44.39 2.87
N LYS A 201 -19.70 -44.87 4.13
CA LYS A 201 -19.12 -46.18 4.48
C LYS A 201 -20.11 -47.34 4.57
N THR A 202 -21.38 -47.14 4.26
CA THR A 202 -22.39 -48.21 4.23
C THR A 202 -22.94 -48.35 2.80
N ILE A 203 -22.08 -48.68 1.85
CA ILE A 203 -22.52 -49.29 0.60
C ILE A 203 -22.61 -50.78 0.90
N THR A 204 -23.82 -51.28 1.09
CA THR A 204 -24.06 -52.72 1.23
C THR A 204 -23.83 -53.42 -0.12
N GLU A 205 -23.41 -54.68 -0.13
CA GLU A 205 -23.14 -55.45 -1.38
C GLU A 205 -24.34 -55.43 -2.35
N ASP A 206 -25.55 -55.24 -1.84
CA ASP A 206 -26.79 -55.12 -2.63
C ASP A 206 -26.84 -53.83 -3.48
N ASP A 207 -26.28 -52.71 -2.99
CA ASP A 207 -26.22 -51.44 -3.71
C ASP A 207 -25.20 -51.48 -4.86
N GLU A 208 -24.13 -52.29 -4.72
CA GLU A 208 -23.18 -52.53 -5.81
C GLU A 208 -23.81 -53.32 -6.96
N GLU A 209 -24.64 -54.32 -6.67
CA GLU A 209 -25.36 -55.07 -7.70
C GLU A 209 -26.34 -54.18 -8.47
N GLU A 210 -27.09 -53.35 -7.75
CA GLU A 210 -28.07 -52.46 -8.37
C GLU A 210 -27.40 -51.41 -9.27
N ARG A 211 -26.26 -50.88 -8.82
CA ARG A 211 -25.42 -49.96 -9.60
C ARG A 211 -24.85 -50.64 -10.85
N ARG A 212 -24.44 -51.91 -10.78
CA ARG A 212 -23.97 -52.69 -11.95
C ARG A 212 -25.10 -52.92 -12.96
N ARG A 213 -26.30 -53.28 -12.51
CA ARG A 213 -27.48 -53.42 -13.38
C ARG A 213 -27.85 -52.11 -14.06
N TYR A 214 -27.75 -50.99 -13.35
CA TYR A 214 -28.04 -49.67 -13.90
C TYR A 214 -27.01 -49.24 -14.96
N ILE A 215 -25.71 -49.47 -14.70
CA ILE A 215 -24.64 -49.22 -15.67
C ILE A 215 -24.82 -50.08 -16.92
N GLU A 216 -25.17 -51.36 -16.78
CA GLU A 216 -25.39 -52.26 -17.93
C GLU A 216 -26.61 -51.84 -18.76
N LYS A 217 -27.66 -51.33 -18.12
CA LYS A 217 -28.84 -50.77 -18.80
C LYS A 217 -28.52 -49.52 -19.59
N ILE A 218 -27.62 -48.67 -19.10
CA ILE A 218 -27.14 -47.48 -19.82
C ILE A 218 -26.23 -47.90 -20.99
N ARG A 219 -25.37 -48.89 -20.80
CA ARG A 219 -24.44 -49.39 -21.84
C ARG A 219 -25.14 -50.03 -23.04
N ARG A 220 -26.36 -50.55 -22.86
CA ARG A 220 -27.19 -51.10 -23.95
C ARG A 220 -28.00 -50.04 -24.70
N LYS A 221 -28.01 -48.79 -24.24
CA LYS A 221 -28.73 -47.70 -24.89
C LYS A 221 -27.82 -47.08 -25.96
N ASP A 222 -28.26 -47.16 -27.21
CA ASP A 222 -27.47 -46.75 -28.37
C ASP A 222 -27.06 -45.26 -28.24
N GLY A 223 -25.75 -44.99 -28.27
CA GLY A 223 -25.17 -43.65 -28.09
C GLY A 223 -24.43 -43.36 -26.77
N SER A 224 -24.22 -44.35 -25.87
CA SER A 224 -23.40 -44.13 -24.67
C SER A 224 -21.90 -44.33 -24.94
N ILE A 225 -21.08 -43.32 -24.65
CA ILE A 225 -19.60 -43.37 -24.72
C ILE A 225 -19.06 -43.68 -23.32
N ASP A 226 -18.21 -44.70 -23.20
CA ASP A 226 -17.49 -45.03 -21.96
C ASP A 226 -16.28 -44.10 -21.81
N LEU A 227 -16.10 -43.50 -20.64
CA LEU A 227 -15.02 -42.54 -20.34
C LEU A 227 -13.93 -43.16 -19.44
N ARG A 228 -13.85 -44.49 -19.40
CA ARG A 228 -12.91 -45.24 -18.55
C ARG A 228 -11.72 -45.85 -19.29
N GLU A 229 -11.54 -45.52 -20.58
CA GLU A 229 -10.27 -45.73 -21.30
C GLU A 229 -9.45 -44.44 -21.38
#